data_AF-A0A7V8FGV3-F1
#
_entry.id   AF-A0A7V8FGV3-F1
#
_cell.length_a   1.000
_cell.length_b   1.000
_cell.length_c   1.000
_cell.angle_alpha   90.00
_cell.angle_beta   90.00
_cell.angle_gamma   90.00
#
_symmetry.space_group_name_H-M   'P 1'
#
loop_
_entity.id
_entity.type
_entity.pdbx_description
1 polymer ?
#
loop_
_entity_poly.entity_id
_entity_poly.type
_entity_poly.pdbx_seq_one_letter_code
_entity_poly.pdbx_strand_id
1 'polypeptide(L)'
;MQVQIDAVQGHYNGQLAQRRYGLRVLNRQAPRSMQAGGRTLPALADAAALAAAGEGWYFDAKERGGTLHVRTAVQAIGQPLALLLDFPVAAAAPDDAYPAVPVLGRELPADSLLAVNRPAEEPGDALENAFDDDPGTWFRSIRNQALLTGAHEWAVGFGERKLIDGIDIAPRNDKNWKHGQVRDYEVYLGDSNGEWGAPVARGQLQLKEGVQRIDFPAHSGPLLRFPVLSVQNPEGDGASSTDPMVTAAQGSARAFDALQPRDVGPIALSTFHILEHQEPERPARQQSLSVLPLPAALATQVHADQAFSGGQPLRMNGLLFRRGLGVAASSRLDLALQGRWQLLRADLGIDDACRSAGGLQFQIWGDGRLLYYSGLVKAPGVVKPELDIRGLSRLSLRTLGAQGSRPTQVCANWANAVLIGQEGDTASFVAP
;
A
#
# COMPACT_ATOMS: atom_id res chain seq x y z
N MET A 1 27.17 23.00 31.75
CA MET A 1 27.61 21.77 31.06
C MET A 1 29.09 21.55 31.33
N GLN A 2 29.54 20.30 31.46
CA GLN A 2 30.96 19.97 31.66
C GLN A 2 31.40 18.96 30.62
N VAL A 3 32.60 19.16 30.05
CA VAL A 3 33.27 18.20 29.16
C VAL A 3 34.57 17.80 29.83
N GLN A 4 34.78 16.50 29.99
CA GLN A 4 36.01 15.93 30.53
C GLN A 4 36.75 15.18 29.43
N ILE A 5 38.05 15.42 29.34
CA ILE A 5 38.97 14.70 28.46
C ILE A 5 40.05 14.10 29.34
N ASP A 6 40.05 12.79 29.48
CA ASP A 6 41.00 12.08 30.32
C ASP A 6 42.43 12.09 29.75
N ALA A 7 43.38 11.78 30.63
CA ALA A 7 44.77 11.57 30.25
C ALA A 7 44.88 10.42 29.23
N VAL A 8 45.76 10.59 28.24
CA VAL A 8 46.05 9.53 27.28
C VAL A 8 46.71 8.35 28.02
N GLN A 9 46.16 7.15 27.81
CA GLN A 9 46.72 5.90 28.32
C GLN A 9 47.37 5.12 27.18
N GLY A 10 48.56 4.55 27.45
CA GLY A 10 49.35 3.80 26.46
C GLY A 10 50.28 4.67 25.60
N HIS A 11 51.11 3.99 24.80
CA HIS A 11 52.10 4.62 23.93
C HIS A 11 52.03 4.09 22.49
N TYR A 12 52.28 4.96 21.52
CA TYR A 12 52.37 4.58 20.10
C TYR A 12 53.46 5.39 19.38
N ASN A 13 53.95 4.87 18.26
CA ASN A 13 55.02 5.53 17.50
C ASN A 13 54.54 6.87 16.90
N GLY A 14 55.28 7.95 17.11
CA GLY A 14 54.89 9.30 16.69
C GLY A 14 53.90 10.02 17.64
N GLN A 15 53.69 9.51 18.85
CA GLN A 15 52.84 10.16 19.85
C GLN A 15 53.41 11.52 20.27
N LEU A 16 52.56 12.56 20.22
CA LEU A 16 52.91 13.90 20.67
C LEU A 16 52.94 13.97 22.19
N ALA A 17 53.98 14.59 22.76
CA ALA A 17 54.07 14.80 24.22
C ALA A 17 53.06 15.84 24.74
N GLN A 18 52.63 16.77 23.88
CA GLN A 18 51.69 17.83 24.22
C GLN A 18 50.73 18.09 23.05
N ARG A 19 49.51 18.52 23.35
CA ARG A 19 48.51 18.89 22.35
C ARG A 19 47.61 20.02 22.85
N ARG A 20 46.92 20.67 21.92
CA ARG A 20 45.76 21.53 22.20
C ARG A 20 44.49 20.84 21.74
N TYR A 21 43.36 21.21 22.32
CA TYR A 21 42.05 20.70 21.93
C TYR A 21 41.21 21.79 21.28
N GLY A 22 40.46 21.38 20.26
CA GLY A 22 39.37 22.15 19.68
C GLY A 22 38.05 21.49 20.01
N LEU A 23 37.07 22.25 20.51
CA LEU A 23 35.73 21.75 20.78
C LEU A 23 34.72 22.58 19.98
N ARG A 24 33.76 21.87 19.38
CA ARG A 24 32.61 22.46 18.72
C ARG A 24 31.34 21.96 19.39
N VAL A 25 30.57 22.86 20.01
CA VAL A 25 29.35 22.51 20.76
C VAL A 25 28.17 23.20 20.10
N LEU A 26 27.18 22.42 19.66
CA LEU A 26 25.92 22.98 19.17
C LEU A 26 25.10 23.45 20.38
N ASN A 27 24.80 24.74 20.40
CA ASN A 27 23.95 25.35 21.42
C ASN A 27 23.34 26.62 20.84
N ARG A 28 22.04 26.85 21.04
CA ARG A 28 21.35 28.03 20.49
C ARG A 28 21.81 29.35 21.12
N GLN A 29 22.51 29.31 22.26
CA GLN A 29 22.96 30.49 22.97
C GLN A 29 24.46 30.45 23.26
N ALA A 30 25.09 31.63 23.27
CA ALA A 30 26.46 31.78 23.72
C ALA A 30 26.58 31.46 25.22
N PRO A 31 27.69 30.83 25.67
CA PRO A 31 27.95 30.67 27.09
C PRO A 31 28.24 32.03 27.74
N ARG A 32 27.84 32.19 29.01
CA ARG A 32 28.21 33.34 29.86
C ARG A 32 29.69 33.32 30.22
N SER A 33 30.22 32.13 30.45
CA SER A 33 31.63 31.93 30.73
C SER A 33 32.09 30.53 30.30
N MET A 34 33.39 30.44 30.04
CA MET A 34 34.08 29.21 29.67
C MET A 34 35.32 29.07 30.51
N GLN A 35 35.54 27.90 31.09
CA GLN A 35 36.75 27.62 31.85
C GLN A 35 37.42 26.34 31.35
N ALA A 36 38.75 26.33 31.39
CA ALA A 36 39.60 25.18 31.09
C ALA A 36 40.60 25.00 32.22
N GLY A 37 40.57 23.85 32.90
CA GLY A 37 41.47 23.57 34.03
C GLY A 37 41.37 24.60 35.16
N GLY A 38 40.16 25.13 35.40
CA GLY A 38 39.89 26.15 36.43
C GLY A 38 40.25 27.59 36.05
N ARG A 39 40.75 27.84 34.83
CA ARG A 39 41.02 29.19 34.31
C ARG A 39 39.94 29.61 33.32
N THR A 40 39.44 30.84 33.43
CA THR A 40 38.51 31.41 32.45
C THR A 40 39.20 31.65 31.12
N LEU A 41 38.61 31.15 30.04
CA LEU A 41 39.09 31.37 28.67
C LEU A 41 38.56 32.71 28.12
N PRO A 42 39.38 33.46 27.35
CA PRO A 42 38.95 34.71 26.74
C PRO A 42 37.90 34.46 25.66
N ALA A 43 36.86 35.30 25.68
CA ALA A 43 35.90 35.40 24.57
C ALA A 43 36.55 36.18 23.42
N LEU A 44 36.47 35.63 22.22
CA LEU A 44 37.05 36.17 21.00
C LEU A 44 35.94 36.58 20.04
N ALA A 45 36.24 37.51 19.13
CA ALA A 45 35.24 38.10 18.25
C ALA A 45 34.69 37.10 17.22
N ASP A 46 35.57 36.28 16.63
CA ASP A 46 35.24 35.42 15.50
C ASP A 46 36.24 34.26 15.30
N ALA A 47 36.04 33.51 14.21
CA ALA A 47 36.89 32.40 13.81
C ALA A 47 38.35 32.81 13.53
N ALA A 48 38.59 33.99 12.98
CA ALA A 48 39.94 34.47 12.66
C ALA A 48 40.70 34.82 13.94
N ALA A 49 40.04 35.48 14.89
CA ALA A 49 40.58 35.74 16.21
C ALA A 49 40.90 34.43 16.96
N LEU A 50 40.01 33.44 16.91
CA LEU A 50 40.27 32.11 17.49
C LEU A 50 41.44 31.41 16.81
N ALA A 51 41.57 31.52 15.48
CA ALA A 51 42.66 30.92 14.72
C ALA A 51 44.03 31.53 15.05
N ALA A 52 44.09 32.83 15.35
CA ALA A 52 45.32 33.51 15.77
C ALA A 52 45.65 33.34 17.26
N ALA A 53 44.64 33.10 18.10
CA ALA A 53 44.82 33.00 19.55
C ALA A 53 45.46 31.67 20.01
N GLY A 54 46.22 31.76 21.12
CA GLY A 54 46.78 30.61 21.81
C GLY A 54 45.72 29.77 22.53
N GLU A 55 44.70 30.43 23.10
CA GLU A 55 43.51 29.83 23.71
C GLU A 55 42.35 30.84 23.67
N GLY A 56 41.11 30.38 23.77
CA GLY A 56 39.92 31.21 23.76
C GLY A 56 38.71 30.52 23.17
N TRP A 57 37.61 31.25 23.03
CA TRP A 57 36.38 30.74 22.43
C TRP A 57 35.62 31.85 21.70
N TYR A 58 34.83 31.51 20.68
CA TYR A 58 33.85 32.41 20.10
C TYR A 58 32.56 31.65 19.81
N PHE A 59 31.45 32.37 19.68
CA PHE A 59 30.14 31.81 19.38
C PHE A 59 29.65 32.29 18.02
N ASP A 60 29.26 31.36 17.15
CA ASP A 60 28.63 31.64 15.87
C ASP A 60 27.14 31.34 15.94
N ALA A 61 26.32 32.39 16.02
CA ALA A 61 24.86 32.26 16.07
C ALA A 61 24.25 31.77 14.74
N LYS A 62 24.94 31.97 13.61
CA LYS A 62 24.44 31.63 12.27
C LYS A 62 24.78 30.20 11.90
N GLU A 63 25.86 29.66 12.45
CA GLU A 63 26.29 28.31 12.17
C GLU A 63 25.38 27.28 12.87
N ARG A 64 24.54 26.59 12.08
CA ARG A 64 23.65 25.50 12.52
C ARG A 64 22.72 25.88 13.69
N GLY A 65 22.22 27.12 13.68
CA GLY A 65 21.34 27.63 14.73
C GLY A 65 22.05 27.95 16.05
N GLY A 66 23.39 28.02 16.04
CA GLY A 66 24.21 28.35 17.20
C GLY A 66 25.30 27.29 17.44
N THR A 67 26.55 27.69 17.29
CA THR A 67 27.71 26.84 17.53
C THR A 67 28.77 27.59 18.34
N LEU A 68 29.15 27.02 19.48
CA LEU A 68 30.32 27.45 20.25
C LEU A 68 31.58 26.74 19.73
N HIS A 69 32.63 27.52 19.48
CA HIS A 69 33.96 27.03 19.15
C HIS A 69 34.94 27.38 20.25
N VAL A 70 35.71 26.39 20.70
CA VAL A 70 36.67 26.53 21.80
C VAL A 70 38.03 26.04 21.34
N ARG A 71 39.08 26.76 21.73
CA ARG A 71 40.48 26.37 21.57
C ARG A 71 41.17 26.47 22.92
N THR A 72 41.82 25.40 23.33
CA THR A 72 42.58 25.37 24.59
C THR A 72 44.05 25.71 24.36
N ALA A 73 44.76 26.08 25.43
CA ALA A 73 46.21 26.08 25.42
C ALA A 73 46.77 24.67 25.13
N VAL A 74 48.05 24.64 24.76
CA VAL A 74 48.81 23.40 24.64
C VAL A 74 49.09 22.85 26.05
N GLN A 75 48.81 21.57 26.27
CA GLN A 75 49.08 20.89 27.53
C GLN A 75 49.63 19.48 27.29
N ALA A 76 50.24 18.88 28.32
CA ALA A 76 50.72 17.50 28.26
C ALA A 76 49.56 16.52 28.04
N ILE A 77 49.79 15.50 27.20
CA ILE A 77 48.76 14.51 26.88
C ILE A 77 48.40 13.61 28.08
N GLY A 78 49.29 13.52 29.07
CA GLY A 78 49.06 12.80 30.33
C GLY A 78 48.29 13.61 31.38
N GLN A 79 47.98 14.89 31.11
CA GLN A 79 47.16 15.70 32.01
C GLN A 79 45.70 15.69 31.54
N PRO A 80 44.74 15.31 32.41
CA PRO A 80 43.32 15.42 32.08
C PRO A 80 42.91 16.89 31.93
N LEU A 81 41.90 17.15 31.12
CA LEU A 81 41.32 18.47 30.90
C LEU A 81 39.83 18.46 31.24
N ALA A 82 39.42 19.38 32.12
CA ALA A 82 38.02 19.69 32.35
C ALA A 82 37.68 21.06 31.73
N LEU A 83 36.63 21.07 30.92
CA LEU A 83 36.01 22.27 30.37
C LEU A 83 34.65 22.50 31.04
N LEU A 84 34.45 23.69 31.61
CA LEU A 84 33.18 24.12 32.17
C LEU A 84 32.56 25.15 31.26
N LEU A 85 31.35 24.85 30.77
CA LEU A 85 30.59 25.67 29.84
C LEU A 85 29.32 26.14 30.55
N ASP A 86 29.30 27.41 30.93
CA ASP A 86 28.17 28.04 31.61
C ASP A 86 27.21 28.63 30.57
N PHE A 87 26.19 27.86 30.18
CA PHE A 87 25.14 28.34 29.30
C PHE A 87 23.98 28.92 30.13
N PRO A 88 23.31 29.98 29.65
CA PRO A 88 22.07 30.43 30.26
C PRO A 88 21.04 29.29 30.21
N VAL A 89 20.29 29.10 31.29
CA VAL A 89 19.08 28.27 31.25
C VAL A 89 17.99 29.12 30.62
N ALA A 90 17.65 28.82 29.37
CA ALA A 90 16.52 29.41 28.66
C ALA A 90 15.45 28.34 28.39
N ALA A 91 14.19 28.77 28.32
CA ALA A 91 13.11 27.89 27.84
C ALA A 91 13.44 27.41 26.42
N ALA A 92 13.10 26.16 26.11
CA ALA A 92 13.21 25.65 24.75
C ALA A 92 12.42 26.56 23.80
N ALA A 93 13.06 27.05 22.74
CA ALA A 93 12.31 27.76 21.70
C ALA A 93 11.38 26.75 21.01
N PRO A 94 10.16 27.16 20.60
CA PRO A 94 9.23 26.26 19.91
C PRO A 94 9.93 25.64 18.70
N ASP A 95 9.63 24.37 18.43
CA ASP A 95 10.04 23.72 17.20
C ASP A 95 9.43 24.45 16.00
N ASP A 96 10.07 24.31 14.85
CA ASP A 96 9.51 24.83 13.60
C ASP A 96 8.09 24.25 13.42
N ALA A 97 7.14 25.11 13.03
CA ALA A 97 5.79 24.67 12.73
C ALA A 97 5.84 23.78 11.48
N TYR A 98 5.87 22.47 11.68
CA TYR A 98 5.61 21.54 10.60
C TYR A 98 4.17 21.76 10.13
N PRO A 99 3.94 21.95 8.82
CA PRO A 99 2.57 21.97 8.31
C PRO A 99 1.92 20.64 8.72
N ALA A 100 0.66 20.70 9.18
CA ALA A 100 -0.10 19.50 9.45
C ALA A 100 -0.08 18.63 8.19
N VAL A 101 0.16 17.32 8.36
CA VAL A 101 0.05 16.37 7.25
C VAL A 101 -1.32 16.61 6.62
N PRO A 102 -1.41 16.89 5.30
CA PRO A 102 -2.68 17.07 4.65
C PRO A 102 -3.52 15.83 4.94
N VAL A 103 -4.76 16.03 5.39
CA VAL A 103 -5.68 14.93 5.60
C VAL A 103 -5.96 14.34 4.22
N LEU A 104 -5.26 13.26 3.88
CA LEU A 104 -5.60 12.44 2.74
C LEU A 104 -7.05 12.01 2.97
N GLY A 105 -7.94 12.50 2.12
CA GLY A 105 -9.34 12.11 2.13
C GLY A 105 -9.48 10.62 1.81
N ARG A 106 -10.67 10.23 1.36
CA ARG A 106 -10.89 8.88 0.85
C ARG A 106 -10.34 8.68 -0.56
N GLU A 107 -9.99 9.76 -1.24
CA GLU A 107 -9.49 9.72 -2.60
C GLU A 107 -8.12 9.03 -2.70
N LEU A 108 -7.99 8.14 -3.69
CA LEU A 108 -6.70 7.64 -4.11
C LEU A 108 -5.90 8.75 -4.78
N PRO A 109 -4.66 9.00 -4.35
CA PRO A 109 -3.88 10.11 -4.89
C PRO A 109 -3.52 9.86 -6.35
N ALA A 110 -3.52 10.92 -7.15
CA ALA A 110 -3.30 10.85 -8.60
C ALA A 110 -2.00 10.14 -9.00
N ASP A 111 -0.94 10.29 -8.20
CA ASP A 111 0.36 9.65 -8.41
C ASP A 111 0.36 8.12 -8.20
N SER A 112 -0.69 7.58 -7.56
CA SER A 112 -0.92 6.13 -7.44
C SER A 112 -1.73 5.54 -8.59
N LEU A 113 -2.32 6.39 -9.44
CA LEU A 113 -3.20 5.97 -10.52
C LEU A 113 -2.42 5.77 -11.82
N LEU A 114 -2.75 4.69 -12.52
CA LEU A 114 -2.21 4.37 -13.83
C LEU A 114 -3.35 4.16 -14.82
N ALA A 115 -3.41 4.97 -15.89
CA ALA A 115 -4.34 4.74 -16.99
C ALA A 115 -3.91 3.50 -17.81
N VAL A 116 -4.62 2.39 -17.59
CA VAL A 116 -4.37 1.07 -18.24
C VAL A 116 -5.06 0.97 -19.59
N ASN A 117 -6.26 1.54 -19.71
CA ASN A 117 -6.99 1.70 -20.96
C ASN A 117 -7.57 3.11 -21.01
N ARG A 118 -7.59 3.72 -22.20
CA ARG A 118 -8.03 5.10 -22.39
C ARG A 118 -8.85 5.25 -23.68
N PRO A 119 -9.85 6.15 -23.71
CA PRO A 119 -10.51 6.51 -24.95
C PRO A 119 -9.54 7.33 -25.83
N ALA A 120 -9.93 7.60 -27.08
CA ALA A 120 -9.18 8.57 -27.89
C ALA A 120 -9.41 9.99 -27.34
N GLU A 121 -8.34 10.77 -27.22
CA GLU A 121 -8.28 12.03 -26.46
C GLU A 121 -7.97 13.20 -27.42
N GLU A 122 -8.57 14.38 -27.18
CA GLU A 122 -8.17 15.58 -27.91
C GLU A 122 -6.73 16.00 -27.51
N PRO A 123 -5.90 16.51 -28.44
CA PRO A 123 -4.52 16.89 -28.12
C PRO A 123 -4.46 17.94 -26.99
N GLY A 124 -3.79 17.59 -25.89
CA GLY A 124 -3.66 18.45 -24.70
C GLY A 124 -4.72 18.20 -23.62
N ASP A 125 -5.76 17.43 -23.92
CA ASP A 125 -6.89 17.15 -23.02
C ASP A 125 -6.90 15.65 -22.60
N ALA A 126 -5.75 15.17 -22.10
CA ALA A 126 -5.55 13.75 -21.76
C ALA A 126 -6.37 13.31 -20.55
N LEU A 127 -6.60 12.00 -20.38
CA LEU A 127 -7.38 11.46 -19.26
C LEU A 127 -6.82 11.85 -17.89
N GLU A 128 -5.50 12.00 -17.80
CA GLU A 128 -4.80 12.41 -16.58
C GLU A 128 -5.23 13.78 -16.05
N ASN A 129 -5.72 14.68 -16.92
CA ASN A 129 -6.29 15.97 -16.52
C ASN A 129 -7.59 15.84 -15.70
N ALA A 130 -8.23 14.67 -15.67
CA ALA A 130 -9.37 14.43 -14.79
C ALA A 130 -8.95 13.97 -13.38
N PHE A 131 -7.66 13.71 -13.15
CA PHE A 131 -7.11 13.22 -11.89
C PHE A 131 -6.20 14.23 -11.19
N ASP A 132 -5.86 15.36 -11.83
CA ASP A 132 -4.76 16.24 -11.42
C ASP A 132 -5.15 17.35 -10.43
N ASP A 133 -6.43 17.43 -10.05
CA ASP A 133 -7.01 18.50 -9.22
C ASP A 133 -6.79 19.93 -9.77
N ASP A 134 -6.36 20.10 -11.03
CA ASP A 134 -6.15 21.41 -11.62
C ASP A 134 -7.46 21.91 -12.25
N PRO A 135 -8.10 22.97 -11.70
CA PRO A 135 -9.34 23.49 -12.25
C PRO A 135 -9.18 24.09 -13.66
N GLY A 136 -7.94 24.29 -14.15
CA GLY A 136 -7.62 24.80 -15.47
C GLY A 136 -7.44 23.74 -16.57
N THR A 137 -7.42 22.45 -16.22
CA THR A 137 -7.25 21.34 -17.17
C THR A 137 -8.49 20.45 -17.16
N TRP A 138 -8.81 19.83 -18.30
CA TRP A 138 -9.88 18.84 -18.41
C TRP A 138 -9.46 17.69 -19.32
N PHE A 139 -9.99 16.50 -19.05
CA PHE A 139 -10.01 15.43 -20.02
C PHE A 139 -11.09 15.70 -21.08
N ARG A 140 -10.79 15.49 -22.37
CA ARG A 140 -11.77 15.57 -23.46
C ARG A 140 -11.58 14.43 -24.47
N SER A 141 -12.66 13.68 -24.73
CA SER A 141 -12.63 12.63 -25.76
C SER A 141 -12.79 13.20 -27.17
N ILE A 142 -12.24 12.49 -28.17
CA ILE A 142 -12.41 12.85 -29.58
C ILE A 142 -13.88 12.70 -30.00
N ARG A 143 -14.37 13.70 -30.74
CA ARG A 143 -15.72 13.72 -31.30
C ARG A 143 -15.95 12.56 -32.28
N ASN A 144 -17.15 11.98 -32.25
CA ASN A 144 -17.61 10.89 -33.12
C ASN A 144 -16.77 9.59 -33.06
N GLN A 145 -15.82 9.49 -32.13
CA GLN A 145 -14.98 8.31 -31.99
C GLN A 145 -15.80 7.07 -31.59
N ALA A 146 -16.88 7.26 -30.83
CA ALA A 146 -17.72 6.15 -30.39
C ALA A 146 -18.40 5.39 -31.53
N LEU A 147 -18.65 6.06 -32.66
CA LEU A 147 -19.15 5.42 -33.88
C LEU A 147 -18.13 4.48 -34.53
N LEU A 148 -16.84 4.72 -34.30
CA LEU A 148 -15.73 3.96 -34.90
C LEU A 148 -15.25 2.83 -33.98
N THR A 149 -15.15 3.09 -32.67
CA THR A 149 -14.53 2.16 -31.72
C THR A 149 -15.46 1.69 -30.61
N GLY A 150 -16.73 2.10 -30.64
CA GLY A 150 -17.69 1.82 -29.57
C GLY A 150 -17.63 2.83 -28.42
N ALA A 151 -18.52 2.66 -27.46
CA ALA A 151 -18.72 3.56 -26.33
C ALA A 151 -17.41 3.91 -25.58
N HIS A 152 -17.33 5.14 -25.07
CA HIS A 152 -16.17 5.60 -24.32
C HIS A 152 -15.98 4.78 -23.05
N GLU A 153 -14.75 4.35 -22.80
CA GLU A 153 -14.38 3.66 -21.57
C GLU A 153 -12.92 3.95 -21.24
N TRP A 154 -12.60 3.88 -19.95
CA TRP A 154 -11.24 3.86 -19.47
C TRP A 154 -11.09 2.82 -18.36
N ALA A 155 -9.86 2.39 -18.15
CA ALA A 155 -9.48 1.54 -17.02
C ALA A 155 -8.29 2.16 -16.28
N VAL A 156 -8.38 2.21 -14.96
CA VAL A 156 -7.38 2.77 -14.06
C VAL A 156 -6.88 1.66 -13.14
N GLY A 157 -5.57 1.54 -13.00
CA GLY A 157 -4.93 0.69 -11.99
C GLY A 157 -4.43 1.52 -10.82
N PHE A 158 -4.42 0.91 -9.64
CA PHE A 158 -4.08 1.58 -8.37
C PHE A 158 -2.69 1.23 -7.84
N GLY A 159 -1.92 0.45 -8.60
CA GLY A 159 -0.63 -0.13 -8.18
C GLY A 159 -0.74 -1.30 -7.19
N GLU A 160 -1.70 -1.26 -6.28
CA GLU A 160 -2.02 -2.35 -5.36
C GLU A 160 -3.52 -2.63 -5.30
N ARG A 161 -3.92 -3.76 -4.69
CA ARG A 161 -5.33 -4.07 -4.49
C ARG A 161 -5.88 -3.11 -3.42
N LYS A 162 -6.97 -2.40 -3.75
CA LYS A 162 -7.64 -1.46 -2.85
C LYS A 162 -9.07 -1.89 -2.62
N LEU A 163 -9.70 -1.39 -1.56
CA LEU A 163 -11.12 -1.57 -1.32
C LEU A 163 -11.83 -0.28 -1.72
N ILE A 164 -12.57 -0.29 -2.83
CA ILE A 164 -13.17 0.91 -3.43
C ILE A 164 -14.68 0.85 -3.25
N ASP A 165 -15.27 1.98 -2.87
CA ASP A 165 -16.72 2.09 -2.62
C ASP A 165 -17.34 3.37 -3.18
N GLY A 166 -16.56 4.17 -3.93
CA GLY A 166 -17.15 5.28 -4.66
C GLY A 166 -16.26 5.92 -5.71
N ILE A 167 -16.88 6.80 -6.49
CA ILE A 167 -16.24 7.67 -7.48
C ILE A 167 -16.84 9.07 -7.34
N ASP A 168 -16.02 10.11 -7.29
CA ASP A 168 -16.47 11.48 -7.50
C ASP A 168 -16.19 11.89 -8.94
N ILE A 169 -17.20 12.43 -9.62
CA ILE A 169 -17.12 12.84 -11.02
C ILE A 169 -17.69 14.24 -11.21
N ALA A 170 -16.98 15.09 -11.94
CA ALA A 170 -17.45 16.43 -12.30
C ALA A 170 -17.22 16.73 -13.79
N PRO A 171 -18.13 17.48 -14.43
CA PRO A 171 -17.92 17.94 -15.80
C PRO A 171 -16.80 18.99 -15.83
N ARG A 172 -16.39 19.42 -17.03
CA ARG A 172 -15.64 20.67 -17.17
C ARG A 172 -16.34 21.84 -16.45
N ASN A 173 -15.56 22.76 -15.89
CA ASN A 173 -16.01 23.88 -15.05
C ASN A 173 -16.07 25.23 -15.81
N ASP A 174 -16.24 25.18 -17.15
CA ASP A 174 -16.40 26.37 -18.00
C ASP A 174 -17.87 26.70 -18.31
N LYS A 175 -18.09 27.77 -19.07
CA LYS A 175 -19.43 28.20 -19.53
C LYS A 175 -20.22 27.13 -20.28
N ASN A 176 -19.57 26.05 -20.70
CA ASN A 176 -20.15 24.99 -21.50
C ASN A 176 -20.26 23.66 -20.70
N TRP A 177 -20.21 23.72 -19.36
CA TRP A 177 -20.29 22.59 -18.43
C TRP A 177 -21.42 21.59 -18.73
N LYS A 178 -22.51 22.04 -19.36
CA LYS A 178 -23.67 21.21 -19.70
C LYS A 178 -23.41 20.16 -20.79
N HIS A 179 -22.41 20.36 -21.64
CA HIS A 179 -22.13 19.47 -22.78
C HIS A 179 -21.01 18.49 -22.45
N GLY A 180 -21.17 17.25 -22.91
CA GLY A 180 -20.19 16.18 -22.72
C GLY A 180 -20.19 15.59 -21.31
N GLN A 181 -21.27 15.75 -20.56
CA GLN A 181 -21.43 15.07 -19.28
C GLN A 181 -21.84 13.62 -19.48
N VAL A 182 -21.25 12.73 -18.70
CA VAL A 182 -21.72 11.34 -18.57
C VAL A 182 -23.15 11.34 -18.05
N ARG A 183 -24.03 10.53 -18.66
CA ARG A 183 -25.40 10.28 -18.16
C ARG A 183 -25.47 8.86 -17.61
N ASP A 184 -25.49 7.85 -18.48
CA ASP A 184 -25.59 6.45 -18.03
C ASP A 184 -24.20 5.82 -17.99
N TYR A 185 -23.90 5.04 -16.96
CA TYR A 185 -22.58 4.44 -16.73
C TYR A 185 -22.66 3.03 -16.13
N GLU A 186 -21.55 2.32 -16.21
CA GLU A 186 -21.27 1.13 -15.41
C GLU A 186 -19.93 1.29 -14.68
N VAL A 187 -19.76 0.58 -13.56
CA VAL A 187 -18.50 0.48 -12.84
C VAL A 187 -18.13 -0.97 -12.67
N TYR A 188 -16.88 -1.31 -12.97
CA TYR A 188 -16.31 -2.63 -12.77
C TYR A 188 -15.05 -2.52 -11.93
N LEU A 189 -14.88 -3.44 -10.97
CA LEU A 189 -13.60 -3.70 -10.32
C LEU A 189 -13.11 -5.08 -10.73
N GLY A 190 -11.84 -5.18 -11.10
CA GLY A 190 -11.23 -6.42 -11.58
C GLY A 190 -9.80 -6.59 -11.09
N ASP A 191 -9.29 -7.82 -11.20
CA ASP A 191 -7.90 -8.15 -10.85
C ASP A 191 -6.98 -8.31 -12.06
N SER A 192 -7.57 -8.47 -13.25
CA SER A 192 -6.86 -8.54 -14.52
C SER A 192 -7.58 -7.66 -15.54
N ASN A 193 -6.81 -6.99 -16.39
CA ASN A 193 -7.38 -6.20 -17.47
C ASN A 193 -7.97 -7.16 -18.52
N GLY A 194 -9.30 -7.16 -18.65
CA GLY A 194 -10.04 -8.00 -19.60
C GLY A 194 -11.01 -8.98 -18.95
N GLU A 195 -10.83 -9.31 -17.66
CA GLU A 195 -11.75 -10.20 -16.92
C GLU A 195 -12.50 -9.41 -15.84
N TRP A 196 -13.47 -8.61 -16.27
CA TRP A 196 -14.17 -7.65 -15.40
C TRP A 196 -15.35 -8.24 -14.62
N GLY A 197 -15.85 -9.42 -14.99
CA GLY A 197 -17.03 -10.00 -14.36
C GLY A 197 -18.30 -9.16 -14.56
N ALA A 198 -19.20 -9.20 -13.57
CA ALA A 198 -20.40 -8.36 -13.55
C ALA A 198 -20.08 -6.95 -13.01
N PRO A 199 -20.80 -5.91 -13.45
CA PRO A 199 -20.58 -4.56 -12.92
C PRO A 199 -20.94 -4.48 -11.44
N VAL A 200 -20.12 -3.78 -10.67
CA VAL A 200 -20.36 -3.50 -9.25
C VAL A 200 -21.39 -2.39 -9.06
N ALA A 201 -21.56 -1.53 -10.08
CA ALA A 201 -22.55 -0.47 -10.10
C ALA A 201 -23.02 -0.17 -11.53
N ARG A 202 -24.27 0.25 -11.64
CA ARG A 202 -24.88 0.81 -12.86
C ARG A 202 -25.76 1.97 -12.44
N GLY A 203 -25.73 3.07 -13.17
CA GLY A 203 -26.51 4.22 -12.78
C GLY A 203 -26.65 5.28 -13.84
N GLN A 204 -27.34 6.35 -13.43
CA GLN A 204 -27.58 7.54 -14.22
C GLN A 204 -27.22 8.78 -13.40
N LEU A 205 -26.33 9.62 -13.94
CA LEU A 205 -25.97 10.92 -13.37
C LEU A 205 -26.95 11.99 -13.82
N GLN A 206 -27.10 13.02 -12.99
CA GLN A 206 -27.91 14.19 -13.31
C GLN A 206 -27.08 15.20 -14.11
N LEU A 207 -27.74 16.05 -14.90
CA LEU A 207 -27.10 17.21 -15.50
C LEU A 207 -26.77 18.21 -14.37
N LYS A 208 -25.50 18.32 -13.99
CA LYS A 208 -25.05 19.12 -12.84
C LYS A 208 -23.67 19.72 -13.12
N GLU A 209 -23.46 20.98 -12.75
CA GLU A 209 -22.19 21.70 -12.98
C GLU A 209 -21.06 21.25 -12.05
N GLY A 210 -21.39 20.81 -10.84
CA GLY A 210 -20.41 20.39 -9.84
C GLY A 210 -20.32 18.89 -9.65
N VAL A 211 -19.42 18.49 -8.74
CA VAL A 211 -19.15 17.10 -8.36
C VAL A 211 -20.43 16.33 -8.03
N GLN A 212 -20.50 15.11 -8.53
CA GLN A 212 -21.49 14.09 -8.19
C GLN A 212 -20.77 12.86 -7.69
N ARG A 213 -21.30 12.25 -6.63
CA ARG A 213 -20.78 11.00 -6.09
C ARG A 213 -21.56 9.82 -6.63
N ILE A 214 -20.83 8.79 -7.03
CA ILE A 214 -21.32 7.46 -7.34
C ILE A 214 -20.89 6.57 -6.17
N ASP A 215 -21.83 6.14 -5.32
CA ASP A 215 -21.57 5.21 -4.23
C ASP A 215 -21.96 3.78 -4.64
N PHE A 216 -21.17 2.79 -4.20
CA PHE A 216 -21.50 1.37 -4.36
C PHE A 216 -20.94 0.55 -3.19
N PRO A 217 -21.44 -0.69 -2.96
CA PRO A 217 -20.87 -1.55 -1.93
C PRO A 217 -19.36 -1.72 -2.12
N ALA A 218 -18.60 -1.69 -1.04
CA ALA A 218 -17.16 -1.80 -1.08
C ALA A 218 -16.70 -3.08 -1.81
N HIS A 219 -15.92 -2.90 -2.87
CA HIS A 219 -15.38 -3.98 -3.71
C HIS A 219 -13.87 -3.89 -3.77
N SER A 220 -13.21 -5.04 -3.68
CA SER A 220 -11.76 -5.10 -3.67
C SER A 220 -11.21 -5.48 -5.04
N GLY A 221 -10.25 -4.70 -5.52
CA GLY A 221 -9.54 -4.95 -6.77
C GLY A 221 -8.38 -3.96 -6.99
N PRO A 222 -7.39 -4.32 -7.81
CA PRO A 222 -6.32 -3.42 -8.25
C PRO A 222 -6.67 -2.57 -9.48
N LEU A 223 -7.80 -2.84 -10.16
CA LEU A 223 -8.21 -2.17 -11.38
C LEU A 223 -9.68 -1.75 -11.31
N LEU A 224 -10.00 -0.57 -11.84
CA LEU A 224 -11.36 -0.09 -12.11
C LEU A 224 -11.53 0.17 -13.61
N ARG A 225 -12.67 -0.24 -14.16
CA ARG A 225 -13.11 0.13 -15.51
C ARG A 225 -14.42 0.89 -15.44
N PHE A 226 -14.50 1.97 -16.21
CA PHE A 226 -15.65 2.86 -16.25
C PHE A 226 -16.15 3.04 -17.69
N PRO A 227 -17.11 2.20 -18.14
CA PRO A 227 -17.77 2.39 -19.42
C PRO A 227 -18.87 3.45 -19.33
N VAL A 228 -18.89 4.37 -20.28
CA VAL A 228 -19.94 5.38 -20.44
C VAL A 228 -20.93 4.91 -21.48
N LEU A 229 -22.18 4.70 -21.05
CA LEU A 229 -23.23 4.17 -21.90
C LEU A 229 -23.97 5.28 -22.67
N SER A 230 -23.99 6.51 -22.14
CA SER A 230 -24.58 7.67 -22.80
C SER A 230 -24.09 9.00 -22.19
N VAL A 231 -24.33 10.11 -22.89
CA VAL A 231 -24.03 11.48 -22.44
C VAL A 231 -25.30 12.33 -22.34
N GLN A 232 -25.24 13.42 -21.57
CA GLN A 232 -26.34 14.37 -21.46
C GLN A 232 -26.58 15.11 -22.78
N ASN A 233 -27.85 15.35 -23.10
CA ASN A 233 -28.29 16.17 -24.24
C ASN A 233 -29.04 17.41 -23.72
N PRO A 234 -28.32 18.50 -23.37
CA PRO A 234 -28.94 19.69 -22.78
C PRO A 234 -29.76 20.54 -23.76
N GLU A 235 -29.62 20.34 -25.07
CA GLU A 235 -30.30 21.13 -26.11
C GLU A 235 -31.65 20.54 -26.55
N GLY A 236 -31.96 19.30 -26.16
CA GLY A 236 -33.33 18.78 -26.22
C GLY A 236 -33.84 18.36 -27.61
N ASP A 237 -32.99 18.33 -28.64
CA ASP A 237 -33.34 17.65 -29.89
C ASP A 237 -32.96 16.18 -29.75
N GLY A 238 -33.96 15.37 -29.37
CA GLY A 238 -33.98 13.91 -29.30
C GLY A 238 -32.63 13.23 -29.07
N ALA A 239 -32.41 12.69 -27.86
CA ALA A 239 -31.52 11.55 -27.71
C ALA A 239 -31.73 10.62 -28.91
N SER A 240 -30.67 10.34 -29.67
CA SER A 240 -30.74 9.45 -30.82
C SER A 240 -31.66 8.29 -30.47
N SER A 241 -32.76 8.17 -31.20
CA SER A 241 -33.89 7.29 -30.90
C SER A 241 -33.54 5.80 -31.03
N THR A 242 -32.24 5.46 -30.98
CA THR A 242 -31.65 4.14 -30.97
C THR A 242 -31.09 3.75 -29.60
N ASP A 243 -31.22 4.60 -28.57
CA ASP A 243 -30.80 4.31 -27.19
C ASP A 243 -31.68 3.23 -26.51
N PRO A 244 -31.13 2.04 -26.19
CA PRO A 244 -31.89 0.93 -25.61
C PRO A 244 -32.21 1.13 -24.11
N MET A 245 -31.69 2.16 -23.43
CA MET A 245 -32.06 2.46 -22.04
C MET A 245 -33.25 3.42 -21.91
N VAL A 246 -33.58 4.17 -22.97
CA VAL A 246 -34.79 5.03 -23.02
C VAL A 246 -36.03 4.19 -23.30
N THR A 247 -35.91 3.04 -23.97
CA THR A 247 -37.02 2.18 -24.38
C THR A 247 -37.53 1.21 -23.30
N ALA A 248 -36.86 1.11 -22.15
CA ALA A 248 -37.33 0.28 -21.03
C ALA A 248 -38.29 1.02 -20.08
N ALA A 249 -38.28 2.36 -20.07
CA ALA A 249 -39.08 3.17 -19.13
C ALA A 249 -40.41 3.68 -19.71
N GLN A 250 -40.64 3.58 -21.02
CA GLN A 250 -41.90 3.97 -21.65
C GLN A 250 -42.38 2.84 -22.57
N GLY A 251 -43.65 2.44 -22.39
CA GLY A 251 -44.24 1.21 -22.92
C GLY A 251 -44.03 0.93 -24.42
N SER A 252 -44.03 -0.38 -24.70
CA SER A 252 -43.73 -1.06 -25.97
C SER A 252 -42.25 -1.11 -26.36
N ALA A 253 -41.62 -2.26 -26.08
CA ALA A 253 -40.29 -2.60 -26.56
C ALA A 253 -40.25 -2.54 -28.09
N ARG A 254 -39.51 -1.58 -28.64
CA ARG A 254 -39.19 -1.53 -30.07
C ARG A 254 -37.99 -2.44 -30.34
N ALA A 255 -37.95 -3.04 -31.54
CA ALA A 255 -36.82 -3.83 -31.98
C ALA A 255 -35.54 -2.97 -31.96
N PHE A 256 -34.53 -3.42 -31.21
CA PHE A 256 -33.21 -2.80 -31.11
C PHE A 256 -32.26 -3.57 -32.02
N ASP A 257 -31.57 -2.85 -32.92
CA ASP A 257 -30.53 -3.43 -33.77
C ASP A 257 -29.21 -3.47 -33.00
N ALA A 258 -28.85 -4.64 -32.48
CA ALA A 258 -27.60 -4.84 -31.75
C ALA A 258 -26.33 -4.71 -32.61
N LEU A 259 -26.47 -4.58 -33.94
CA LEU A 259 -25.36 -4.38 -34.87
C LEU A 259 -25.04 -2.90 -35.11
N GLN A 260 -25.89 -1.97 -34.67
CA GLN A 260 -25.57 -0.54 -34.75
C GLN A 260 -24.64 -0.12 -33.59
N PRO A 261 -23.51 0.55 -33.88
CA PRO A 261 -22.67 1.15 -32.85
C PRO A 261 -23.50 2.10 -31.99
N ARG A 262 -23.35 2.00 -30.66
CA ARG A 262 -23.95 2.97 -29.74
C ARG A 262 -23.30 4.33 -29.99
N ASP A 263 -24.09 5.28 -30.45
CA ASP A 263 -23.66 6.67 -30.61
C ASP A 263 -23.57 7.35 -29.25
N VAL A 264 -22.38 7.36 -28.67
CA VAL A 264 -22.06 8.07 -27.42
C VAL A 264 -21.31 9.33 -27.80
N GLY A 265 -21.89 10.49 -27.48
CA GLY A 265 -21.25 11.78 -27.73
C GLY A 265 -19.94 11.98 -26.95
N PRO A 266 -19.14 12.99 -27.32
CA PRO A 266 -17.87 13.26 -26.65
C PRO A 266 -18.06 13.61 -25.18
N ILE A 267 -17.07 13.30 -24.35
CA ILE A 267 -17.09 13.51 -22.89
C ILE A 267 -16.05 14.57 -22.52
N ALA A 268 -16.36 15.38 -21.51
CA ALA A 268 -15.42 16.30 -20.89
C ALA A 268 -15.51 16.24 -19.35
N LEU A 269 -14.39 15.96 -18.68
CA LEU A 269 -14.32 15.79 -17.22
C LEU A 269 -13.24 16.69 -16.61
N SER A 270 -13.56 17.34 -15.50
CA SER A 270 -12.57 18.02 -14.64
C SER A 270 -12.14 17.17 -13.46
N THR A 271 -12.95 16.18 -13.10
CA THR A 271 -12.75 15.39 -11.88
C THR A 271 -13.21 13.97 -12.13
N PHE A 272 -12.36 13.02 -11.78
CA PHE A 272 -12.68 11.61 -11.64
C PHE A 272 -11.85 11.02 -10.49
N HIS A 273 -12.33 11.17 -9.26
CA HIS A 273 -11.62 10.67 -8.08
C HIS A 273 -12.14 9.30 -7.70
N ILE A 274 -11.24 8.37 -7.44
CA ILE A 274 -11.58 7.01 -7.00
C ILE A 274 -11.48 6.97 -5.48
N LEU A 275 -12.56 6.57 -4.82
CA LEU A 275 -12.67 6.65 -3.36
C LEU A 275 -12.39 5.29 -2.74
N GLU A 276 -11.33 5.24 -1.93
CA GLU A 276 -11.03 4.14 -1.03
C GLU A 276 -12.03 4.12 0.14
N HIS A 277 -12.49 2.91 0.43
CA HIS A 277 -13.33 2.62 1.57
C HIS A 277 -12.51 2.76 2.85
N GLN A 278 -12.86 3.76 3.66
CA GLN A 278 -12.26 3.97 4.96
C GLN A 278 -13.21 3.51 6.06
N GLU A 279 -12.71 2.69 6.97
CA GLU A 279 -13.38 2.36 8.21
C GLU A 279 -12.37 2.45 9.37
N PRO A 280 -12.84 2.60 10.62
CA PRO A 280 -11.96 2.70 11.78
C PRO A 280 -11.06 1.48 11.91
N GLU A 281 -9.75 1.70 12.00
CA GLU A 281 -8.81 0.61 12.29
C GLU A 281 -9.08 0.07 13.69
N ARG A 282 -9.35 -1.24 13.76
CA ARG A 282 -9.36 -2.00 15.01
C ARG A 282 -7.96 -2.64 15.18
N PRO A 283 -7.54 -2.99 16.41
CA PRO A 283 -6.24 -3.60 16.63
C PRO A 283 -5.98 -4.79 15.70
N ALA A 284 -4.75 -4.90 15.20
CA ALA A 284 -4.38 -5.97 14.29
C ALA A 284 -4.49 -7.34 14.98
N ARG A 285 -5.01 -8.34 14.25
CA ARG A 285 -5.16 -9.72 14.71
C ARG A 285 -4.47 -10.66 13.73
N GLN A 286 -3.79 -11.66 14.28
CA GLN A 286 -3.31 -12.82 13.53
C GLN A 286 -4.02 -14.08 14.01
N GLN A 287 -4.50 -14.90 13.08
CA GLN A 287 -5.26 -16.10 13.34
C GLN A 287 -4.64 -17.28 12.60
N SER A 288 -3.92 -18.14 13.33
CA SER A 288 -3.41 -19.39 12.75
C SER A 288 -4.58 -20.26 12.30
N LEU A 289 -4.51 -20.82 11.10
CA LEU A 289 -5.57 -21.70 10.60
C LEU A 289 -5.68 -22.98 11.43
N SER A 290 -4.56 -23.45 11.97
CA SER A 290 -4.50 -24.68 12.75
C SER A 290 -5.21 -24.64 14.11
N VAL A 291 -5.55 -23.45 14.62
CA VAL A 291 -6.33 -23.33 15.87
C VAL A 291 -7.83 -23.19 15.62
N LEU A 292 -8.25 -23.08 14.35
CA LEU A 292 -9.66 -23.11 14.01
C LEU A 292 -10.18 -24.55 14.16
N PRO A 293 -11.41 -24.75 14.67
CA PRO A 293 -12.01 -26.08 14.75
C PRO A 293 -12.08 -26.73 13.36
N LEU A 294 -11.47 -27.90 13.21
CA LEU A 294 -11.54 -28.69 11.98
C LEU A 294 -12.81 -29.56 11.98
N PRO A 295 -13.65 -29.50 10.93
CA PRO A 295 -14.77 -30.40 10.76
C PRO A 295 -14.31 -31.86 10.72
N ALA A 296 -15.04 -32.76 11.39
CA ALA A 296 -14.70 -34.19 11.43
C ALA A 296 -14.59 -34.83 10.03
N ALA A 297 -15.34 -34.32 9.05
CA ALA A 297 -15.26 -34.76 7.66
C ALA A 297 -13.89 -34.53 7.00
N LEU A 298 -13.06 -33.63 7.55
CA LEU A 298 -11.71 -33.35 7.04
C LEU A 298 -10.62 -34.18 7.73
N ALA A 299 -10.94 -35.01 8.73
CA ALA A 299 -9.94 -35.77 9.50
C ALA A 299 -9.08 -36.72 8.65
N THR A 300 -9.60 -37.18 7.50
CA THR A 300 -8.85 -38.03 6.56
C THR A 300 -7.99 -37.24 5.57
N GLN A 301 -8.02 -35.92 5.62
CA GLN A 301 -7.33 -35.03 4.68
C GLN A 301 -6.36 -34.07 5.36
N VAL A 302 -6.57 -33.74 6.64
CA VAL A 302 -5.77 -32.76 7.37
C VAL A 302 -5.67 -33.07 8.86
N HIS A 303 -4.49 -32.80 9.43
CA HIS A 303 -4.25 -32.72 10.86
C HIS A 303 -3.75 -31.31 11.24
N ALA A 304 -4.22 -30.79 12.38
CA ALA A 304 -3.73 -29.53 12.94
C ALA A 304 -2.43 -29.74 13.73
N ASP A 305 -1.44 -28.87 13.49
CA ASP A 305 -0.15 -28.80 14.18
C ASP A 305 0.67 -30.11 14.17
N GLN A 306 0.35 -31.03 13.25
CA GLN A 306 0.98 -32.34 13.13
C GLN A 306 1.10 -32.76 11.66
N ALA A 307 2.14 -33.52 11.34
CA ALA A 307 2.31 -34.11 10.02
C ALA A 307 1.14 -35.06 9.69
N PHE A 308 0.72 -35.07 8.43
CA PHE A 308 -0.39 -35.92 7.98
C PHE A 308 -0.08 -37.41 8.11
N SER A 309 1.18 -37.80 7.95
CA SER A 309 1.66 -39.18 8.14
C SER A 309 1.54 -39.70 9.58
N GLY A 310 1.21 -38.82 10.54
CA GLY A 310 0.77 -39.16 11.89
C GLY A 310 1.83 -38.97 12.98
N GLY A 311 1.40 -38.41 14.12
CA GLY A 311 2.11 -38.42 15.40
C GLY A 311 3.42 -37.61 15.50
N GLN A 312 3.88 -37.02 14.39
CA GLN A 312 5.11 -36.23 14.33
C GLN A 312 4.82 -34.74 14.12
N PRO A 313 5.70 -33.84 14.61
CA PRO A 313 5.61 -32.42 14.30
C PRO A 313 5.80 -32.13 12.81
N LEU A 314 5.20 -31.05 12.33
CA LEU A 314 5.39 -30.55 10.96
C LEU A 314 6.87 -30.22 10.73
N ARG A 315 7.47 -30.80 9.68
CA ARG A 315 8.85 -30.50 9.29
C ARG A 315 9.00 -30.35 7.79
N MET A 316 9.75 -29.34 7.36
CA MET A 316 10.12 -29.18 5.95
C MET A 316 11.57 -28.70 5.87
N ASN A 317 12.37 -29.33 5.01
CA ASN A 317 13.78 -28.98 4.85
C ASN A 317 14.56 -29.04 6.19
N GLY A 318 14.22 -30.00 7.05
CA GLY A 318 14.81 -30.15 8.39
C GLY A 318 14.32 -29.15 9.43
N LEU A 319 13.56 -28.11 9.06
CA LEU A 319 13.05 -27.09 9.97
C LEU A 319 11.73 -27.54 10.62
N LEU A 320 11.60 -27.30 11.93
CA LEU A 320 10.41 -27.57 12.71
C LEU A 320 9.41 -26.42 12.63
N PHE A 321 8.14 -26.74 12.39
CA PHE A 321 7.03 -25.79 12.44
C PHE A 321 6.06 -26.18 13.54
N ARG A 322 5.77 -25.24 14.46
CA ARG A 322 4.86 -25.49 15.60
C ARG A 322 3.40 -25.27 15.27
N ARG A 323 3.11 -24.50 14.22
CA ARG A 323 1.77 -24.15 13.77
C ARG A 323 1.61 -24.47 12.30
N GLY A 324 0.49 -25.08 11.94
CA GLY A 324 0.13 -25.33 10.55
C GLY A 324 -0.82 -26.50 10.37
N LEU A 325 -1.05 -26.85 9.11
CA LEU A 325 -1.91 -27.96 8.72
C LEU A 325 -1.08 -28.98 7.95
N GLY A 326 -0.96 -30.20 8.48
CA GLY A 326 -0.41 -31.33 7.73
C GLY A 326 -1.52 -31.93 6.88
N VAL A 327 -1.31 -32.04 5.58
CA VAL A 327 -2.34 -32.45 4.62
C VAL A 327 -1.92 -33.64 3.75
N ALA A 328 -2.93 -34.36 3.28
CA ALA A 328 -2.78 -35.47 2.33
C ALA A 328 -2.29 -35.01 0.95
N ALA A 329 -1.91 -35.99 0.12
CA ALA A 329 -1.59 -35.82 -1.30
C ALA A 329 -2.69 -35.08 -2.09
N SER A 330 -3.95 -35.27 -1.71
CA SER A 330 -5.11 -34.57 -2.24
C SER A 330 -5.98 -34.09 -1.08
N SER A 331 -6.17 -32.78 -0.95
CA SER A 331 -7.00 -32.18 0.08
C SER A 331 -7.70 -30.92 -0.43
N ARG A 332 -8.87 -30.62 0.15
CA ARG A 332 -9.56 -29.33 -0.02
C ARG A 332 -10.08 -28.86 1.33
N LEU A 333 -9.65 -27.67 1.74
CA LEU A 333 -10.11 -27.01 2.95
C LEU A 333 -10.75 -25.69 2.58
N ASP A 334 -12.05 -25.59 2.80
CA ASP A 334 -12.81 -24.37 2.52
C ASP A 334 -13.01 -23.58 3.82
N LEU A 335 -12.79 -22.27 3.75
CA LEU A 335 -12.98 -21.34 4.85
C LEU A 335 -14.03 -20.30 4.47
N ALA A 336 -15.00 -20.08 5.35
CA ALA A 336 -15.82 -18.88 5.34
C ALA A 336 -15.10 -17.77 6.11
N LEU A 337 -15.04 -16.59 5.51
CA LEU A 337 -14.43 -15.40 6.08
C LEU A 337 -15.53 -14.38 6.40
N GLN A 338 -15.46 -13.79 7.59
CA GLN A 338 -16.31 -12.67 7.99
C GLN A 338 -15.44 -11.57 8.61
N GLY A 339 -15.74 -10.32 8.25
CA GLY A 339 -14.95 -9.18 8.67
C GLY A 339 -13.90 -8.81 7.61
N ARG A 340 -12.81 -8.18 8.07
CA ARG A 340 -11.88 -7.42 7.23
C ARG A 340 -10.49 -8.04 7.21
N TRP A 341 -10.45 -9.33 6.89
CA TRP A 341 -9.21 -10.02 6.64
C TRP A 341 -8.42 -9.32 5.52
N GLN A 342 -7.12 -9.13 5.75
CA GLN A 342 -6.24 -8.41 4.85
C GLN A 342 -5.31 -9.37 4.10
N LEU A 343 -4.64 -10.27 4.82
CA LEU A 343 -3.64 -11.17 4.23
C LEU A 343 -3.83 -12.63 4.63
N LEU A 344 -3.52 -13.53 3.70
CA LEU A 344 -3.18 -14.92 3.98
C LEU A 344 -1.67 -15.11 3.76
N ARG A 345 -0.97 -15.65 4.75
CA ARG A 345 0.43 -16.09 4.63
C ARG A 345 0.55 -17.57 4.95
N ALA A 346 1.46 -18.27 4.27
CA ALA A 346 1.81 -19.64 4.59
C ALA A 346 3.22 -20.02 4.06
N ASP A 347 3.84 -21.01 4.69
CA ASP A 347 5.00 -21.74 4.18
C ASP A 347 4.51 -23.10 3.67
N LEU A 348 4.64 -23.37 2.36
CA LEU A 348 4.09 -24.55 1.70
C LEU A 348 5.19 -25.47 1.18
N GLY A 349 5.12 -26.75 1.53
CA GLY A 349 6.12 -27.73 1.08
C GLY A 349 5.77 -29.17 1.46
N ILE A 350 6.62 -30.10 1.00
CA ILE A 350 6.49 -31.53 1.29
C ILE A 350 7.03 -31.79 2.70
N ASP A 351 6.28 -32.52 3.52
CA ASP A 351 6.72 -32.86 4.87
C ASP A 351 7.91 -33.84 4.83
N ASP A 352 8.86 -33.66 5.75
CA ASP A 352 10.07 -34.47 5.80
C ASP A 352 9.77 -35.98 6.00
N ALA A 353 8.66 -36.34 6.65
CA ALA A 353 8.24 -37.72 6.85
C ALA A 353 7.92 -38.46 5.54
N CYS A 354 7.59 -37.73 4.48
CA CYS A 354 7.30 -38.28 3.15
C CYS A 354 8.18 -37.67 2.06
N ARG A 355 9.32 -37.08 2.41
CA ARG A 355 10.23 -36.38 1.48
C ARG A 355 10.66 -37.18 0.25
N SER A 356 10.68 -38.51 0.36
CA SER A 356 11.06 -39.45 -0.71
C SER A 356 9.87 -40.05 -1.46
N ALA A 357 8.65 -39.60 -1.18
CA ALA A 357 7.44 -40.08 -1.85
C ALA A 357 7.23 -39.40 -3.21
N GLY A 358 7.57 -38.11 -3.31
CA GLY A 358 7.34 -37.31 -4.51
C GLY A 358 7.12 -35.83 -4.22
N GLY A 359 6.23 -35.20 -4.99
CA GLY A 359 5.82 -33.81 -4.85
C GLY A 359 4.36 -33.61 -5.25
N LEU A 360 3.81 -32.44 -4.96
CA LEU A 360 2.44 -32.06 -5.29
C LEU A 360 2.32 -30.56 -5.61
N GLN A 361 1.12 -30.10 -5.93
CA GLN A 361 0.81 -28.72 -6.24
C GLN A 361 -0.11 -28.12 -5.18
N PHE A 362 0.12 -26.85 -4.84
CA PHE A 362 -0.72 -26.06 -3.96
C PHE A 362 -1.54 -25.05 -4.77
N GLN A 363 -2.81 -24.92 -4.43
CA GLN A 363 -3.69 -23.89 -4.97
C GLN A 363 -4.43 -23.18 -3.85
N ILE A 364 -4.58 -21.87 -4.00
CA ILE A 364 -5.42 -21.04 -3.15
C ILE A 364 -6.45 -20.37 -4.05
N TRP A 365 -7.73 -20.58 -3.74
CA TRP A 365 -8.84 -19.94 -4.44
C TRP A 365 -9.57 -18.99 -3.49
N GLY A 366 -10.05 -17.86 -4.01
CA GLY A 366 -10.90 -16.90 -3.30
C GLY A 366 -12.17 -16.65 -4.08
N ASP A 367 -13.34 -16.81 -3.44
CA ASP A 367 -14.66 -16.61 -4.04
C ASP A 367 -14.85 -17.28 -5.42
N GLY A 368 -14.23 -18.45 -5.62
CA GLY A 368 -14.33 -19.23 -6.85
C GLY A 368 -13.27 -18.91 -7.91
N ARG A 369 -12.35 -17.97 -7.66
CA ARG A 369 -11.23 -17.64 -8.55
C ARG A 369 -9.89 -18.13 -8.00
N LEU A 370 -9.01 -18.64 -8.86
CA LEU A 370 -7.66 -19.03 -8.50
C LEU A 370 -6.83 -17.77 -8.18
N LEU A 371 -6.28 -17.68 -6.96
CA LEU A 371 -5.44 -16.58 -6.50
C LEU A 371 -3.95 -16.94 -6.51
N TYR A 372 -3.64 -18.22 -6.29
CA TYR A 372 -2.25 -18.70 -6.26
C TYR A 372 -2.14 -20.14 -6.74
N TYR A 373 -1.07 -20.40 -7.49
CA TYR A 373 -0.66 -21.72 -7.94
C TYR A 373 0.85 -21.87 -7.79
N SER A 374 1.30 -22.89 -7.06
CA SER A 374 2.72 -23.08 -6.78
C SER A 374 3.52 -23.72 -7.92
N GLY A 375 2.85 -24.33 -8.91
CA GLY A 375 3.49 -25.38 -9.70
C GLY A 375 3.80 -26.62 -8.86
N LEU A 376 4.62 -27.54 -9.40
CA LEU A 376 5.06 -28.73 -8.69
C LEU A 376 6.12 -28.38 -7.62
N VAL A 377 5.82 -28.70 -6.37
CA VAL A 377 6.75 -28.57 -5.24
C VAL A 377 7.22 -29.95 -4.79
N LYS A 378 8.54 -30.11 -4.60
CA LYS A 378 9.19 -31.32 -4.09
C LYS A 378 10.10 -30.94 -2.92
N ALA A 379 10.30 -31.84 -1.95
CA ALA A 379 11.31 -31.63 -0.90
C ALA A 379 12.71 -31.46 -1.53
N PRO A 380 13.57 -30.57 -0.99
CA PRO A 380 13.36 -29.70 0.17
C PRO A 380 12.75 -28.32 -0.14
N GLY A 381 12.21 -28.12 -1.35
CA GLY A 381 11.63 -26.84 -1.76
C GLY A 381 10.44 -26.42 -0.90
N VAL A 382 10.41 -25.13 -0.55
CA VAL A 382 9.32 -24.47 0.19
C VAL A 382 8.97 -23.18 -0.54
N VAL A 383 7.68 -22.94 -0.77
CA VAL A 383 7.16 -21.69 -1.35
C VAL A 383 6.36 -20.93 -0.31
N LYS A 384 6.36 -19.60 -0.39
CA LYS A 384 5.83 -18.73 0.67
C LYS A 384 4.84 -17.70 0.13
N PRO A 385 3.61 -18.11 -0.23
CA PRO A 385 2.61 -17.15 -0.70
C PRO A 385 2.23 -16.17 0.41
N GLU A 386 2.11 -14.91 0.01
CA GLU A 386 1.47 -13.84 0.75
C GLU A 386 0.43 -13.24 -0.19
N LEU A 387 -0.85 -13.39 0.16
CA LEU A 387 -1.96 -13.01 -0.69
C LEU A 387 -2.83 -11.97 0.00
N ASP A 388 -3.16 -10.92 -0.73
CA ASP A 388 -4.24 -10.02 -0.35
C ASP A 388 -5.59 -10.73 -0.49
N ILE A 389 -6.32 -10.77 0.63
CA ILE A 389 -7.63 -11.41 0.75
C ILE A 389 -8.74 -10.42 1.13
N ARG A 390 -8.49 -9.11 1.00
CA ARG A 390 -9.48 -8.07 1.26
C ARG A 390 -10.73 -8.29 0.41
N GLY A 391 -11.88 -8.14 1.04
CA GLY A 391 -13.20 -8.30 0.42
C GLY A 391 -13.60 -9.74 0.09
N LEU A 392 -12.76 -10.74 0.36
CA LEU A 392 -13.10 -12.13 0.07
C LEU A 392 -14.03 -12.73 1.15
N SER A 393 -15.05 -13.44 0.70
CA SER A 393 -16.00 -14.14 1.59
C SER A 393 -15.62 -15.59 1.83
N ARG A 394 -14.90 -16.22 0.90
CA ARG A 394 -14.49 -17.62 0.97
C ARG A 394 -13.07 -17.82 0.46
N LEU A 395 -12.34 -18.72 1.13
CA LEU A 395 -11.07 -19.26 0.65
C LEU A 395 -11.16 -20.78 0.48
N SER A 396 -10.44 -21.34 -0.50
CA SER A 396 -10.28 -22.78 -0.67
C SER A 396 -8.80 -23.10 -0.81
N LEU A 397 -8.24 -23.81 0.18
CA LEU A 397 -6.86 -24.27 0.22
C LEU A 397 -6.80 -25.70 -0.29
N ARG A 398 -6.04 -25.95 -1.35
CA ARG A 398 -6.05 -27.25 -2.04
C ARG A 398 -4.65 -27.79 -2.27
N THR A 399 -4.49 -29.09 -2.02
CA THR A 399 -3.36 -29.88 -2.53
C THR A 399 -3.87 -30.87 -3.56
N LEU A 400 -3.16 -30.99 -4.67
CA LEU A 400 -3.55 -31.89 -5.76
C LEU A 400 -2.35 -32.26 -6.63
N GLY A 401 -2.58 -33.20 -7.56
CA GLY A 401 -1.60 -33.54 -8.59
C GLY A 401 -0.30 -34.10 -8.01
N ALA A 402 -0.41 -34.99 -7.01
CA ALA A 402 0.73 -35.69 -6.44
C ALA A 402 1.39 -36.60 -7.49
N GLN A 403 2.72 -36.56 -7.54
CA GLN A 403 3.55 -37.28 -8.52
C GLN A 403 4.88 -37.69 -7.90
N GLY A 404 5.50 -38.76 -8.39
CA GLY A 404 6.75 -39.29 -7.88
C GLY A 404 6.73 -40.81 -7.76
N SER A 405 7.69 -41.37 -7.01
CA SER A 405 7.83 -42.81 -6.82
C SER A 405 6.70 -43.44 -6.01
N ARG A 406 6.08 -42.69 -5.09
CA ARG A 406 4.97 -43.15 -4.24
C ARG A 406 3.90 -42.05 -4.11
N PRO A 407 3.16 -41.71 -5.17
CA PRO A 407 2.25 -40.55 -5.19
C PRO A 407 1.18 -40.57 -4.08
N THR A 408 0.66 -41.74 -3.74
CA THR A 408 -0.36 -41.91 -2.67
C THR A 408 0.20 -41.69 -1.27
N GLN A 409 1.52 -41.68 -1.10
CA GLN A 409 2.20 -41.44 0.18
C GLN A 409 2.76 -40.02 0.28
N VAL A 410 2.54 -39.17 -0.73
CA VAL A 410 2.92 -37.76 -0.65
C VAL A 410 2.06 -37.10 0.42
N CYS A 411 2.71 -36.30 1.24
CA CYS A 411 2.10 -35.49 2.28
C CYS A 411 2.77 -34.12 2.27
N ALA A 412 2.04 -33.11 2.73
CA ALA A 412 2.50 -31.73 2.65
C ALA A 412 2.10 -30.96 3.88
N ASN A 413 2.74 -29.81 4.07
CA ASN A 413 2.42 -28.89 5.14
C ASN A 413 2.00 -27.55 4.56
N TRP A 414 0.92 -27.01 5.11
CA TRP A 414 0.62 -25.58 5.14
C TRP A 414 1.10 -25.04 6.48
N ALA A 415 2.41 -24.84 6.61
CA ALA A 415 3.03 -24.40 7.85
C ALA A 415 2.91 -22.88 8.01
N ASN A 416 2.86 -22.38 9.26
CA ASN A 416 2.66 -20.96 9.57
C ASN A 416 1.47 -20.33 8.82
N ALA A 417 0.46 -21.14 8.45
CA ALA A 417 -0.70 -20.68 7.71
C ALA A 417 -1.56 -19.78 8.61
N VAL A 418 -1.60 -18.49 8.28
CA VAL A 418 -2.18 -17.46 9.14
C VAL A 418 -3.00 -16.46 8.33
N LEU A 419 -4.16 -16.08 8.86
CA LEU A 419 -4.94 -14.94 8.41
C LEU A 419 -4.55 -13.72 9.24
N ILE A 420 -4.29 -12.60 8.58
CA ILE A 420 -3.98 -11.31 9.19
C ILE A 420 -5.14 -10.38 8.89
N GLY A 421 -5.74 -9.82 9.93
CA GLY A 421 -6.88 -8.93 9.85
C GLY A 421 -6.94 -8.08 11.10
N GLN A 422 -8.14 -7.83 11.59
CA GLN A 422 -8.37 -7.00 12.76
C GLN A 422 -9.22 -7.73 13.81
N GLU A 423 -9.25 -7.19 15.04
CA GLU A 423 -10.14 -7.68 16.08
C GLU A 423 -11.60 -7.71 15.62
N GLY A 424 -12.32 -8.77 15.99
CA GLY A 424 -13.70 -9.02 15.58
C GLY A 424 -13.85 -9.78 14.26
N ASP A 425 -12.80 -9.90 13.45
CA ASP A 425 -12.85 -10.74 12.24
C ASP A 425 -12.92 -12.22 12.61
N THR A 426 -13.74 -12.99 11.89
CA THR A 426 -13.89 -14.43 12.16
C THR A 426 -13.66 -15.25 10.90
N ALA A 427 -13.17 -16.47 11.09
CA ALA A 427 -12.98 -17.44 10.04
C ALA A 427 -13.36 -18.82 10.56
N SER A 428 -14.00 -19.63 9.73
CA SER A 428 -14.39 -20.99 10.09
C SER A 428 -14.20 -21.92 8.90
N PHE A 429 -13.72 -23.13 9.18
CA PHE A 429 -13.73 -24.18 8.17
C PHE A 429 -15.17 -24.64 7.91
N VAL A 430 -15.52 -24.75 6.65
CA VAL A 430 -16.82 -25.25 6.19
C VAL A 430 -16.63 -26.58 5.45
N ALA A 431 -17.65 -27.43 5.51
CA ALA A 431 -17.66 -28.62 4.67
C ALA A 431 -17.69 -28.20 3.19
N PRO A 432 -16.89 -28.85 2.32
CA PRO A 432 -16.69 -28.44 0.93
C PRO A 432 -17.89 -28.62 0.00
#